data_AF-A0A2E0XUR1-F1
#
_entry.id   AF-A0A2E0XUR1-F1
#
_cell.length_a   1.000
_cell.length_b   1.000
_cell.length_c   1.000
_cell.angle_alpha   90.00
_cell.angle_beta   90.00
_cell.angle_gamma   90.00
#
_symmetry.space_group_name_H-M   'P 1'
#
loop_
_entity.id
_entity.type
_entity.pdbx_description
1 polymer ?
#
loop_
_entity_poly.entity_id
_entity_poly.type
_entity_poly.pdbx_seq_one_letter_code
_entity_poly.pdbx_strand_id
1 'polypeptide(L)'
;IHGLSKILIEKYNGEVPKSFEALESLPAVGHKTASVVMSQAFGVDAFPVDTHIHRLMYRWGLSNGKSVKKTEEDAKRLFPKNLWNKLHIQIILYGRKFSPARGWKIKEDIIMLKIGRKSIIKKMI
;
A
#
# COMPACT_ATOMS: atom_id res chain seq x y z
N ILE A 1 -16.47 2.25 14.76
CA ILE A 1 -17.06 3.37 13.98
C ILE A 1 -17.66 4.43 14.91
N HIS A 2 -18.60 4.09 15.82
CA HIS A 2 -19.23 5.04 16.75
C HIS A 2 -18.25 6.03 17.44
N GLY A 3 -17.18 5.55 18.07
CA GLY A 3 -16.21 6.41 18.75
C GLY A 3 -15.47 7.38 17.83
N LEU A 4 -15.12 6.95 16.60
CA LEU A 4 -14.52 7.81 15.59
C LEU A 4 -15.51 8.91 15.16
N SER A 5 -16.76 8.54 14.86
CA SER A 5 -17.79 9.49 14.44
C SER A 5 -18.06 10.56 15.48
N LYS A 6 -18.09 10.18 16.77
CA LYS A 6 -18.24 11.12 17.88
C LYS A 6 -17.09 12.12 17.94
N ILE A 7 -15.84 11.66 17.81
CA ILE A 7 -14.65 12.53 17.79
C ILE A 7 -14.68 13.51 16.62
N LEU A 8 -15.11 13.08 15.43
CA LEU A 8 -15.23 13.98 14.28
C LEU A 8 -16.21 15.11 14.55
N ILE A 9 -17.39 14.82 15.10
CA ILE A 9 -18.38 15.85 15.44
C ILE A 9 -17.84 16.79 16.53
N GLU A 10 -17.31 16.24 17.63
CA GLU A 10 -16.92 17.02 18.80
C GLU A 10 -15.64 17.84 18.62
N LYS A 11 -14.63 17.30 17.92
CA LYS A 11 -13.30 17.93 17.80
C LYS A 11 -12.99 18.51 16.42
N TYR A 12 -13.65 18.01 15.38
CA TYR A 12 -13.37 18.38 14.00
C TYR A 12 -14.59 18.93 13.27
N ASN A 13 -15.63 19.37 14.01
CA ASN A 13 -16.86 19.97 13.47
C ASN A 13 -17.56 19.12 12.39
N GLY A 14 -17.48 17.79 12.52
CA GLY A 14 -18.05 16.84 11.58
C GLY A 14 -17.20 16.60 10.32
N GLU A 15 -16.04 17.26 10.17
CA GLU A 15 -15.17 17.12 9.01
C GLU A 15 -14.03 16.14 9.25
N VAL A 16 -13.60 15.44 8.19
CA VAL A 16 -12.44 14.57 8.25
C VAL A 16 -11.17 15.45 8.23
N PRO A 17 -10.27 15.34 9.23
CA PRO A 17 -9.10 16.21 9.28
C PRO A 17 -8.08 15.85 8.18
N LYS A 18 -7.52 16.87 7.52
CA LYS A 18 -6.45 16.74 6.52
C LYS A 18 -5.06 16.74 7.17
N SER A 19 -4.83 15.85 8.14
CA SER A 19 -3.54 15.70 8.82
C SER A 19 -3.29 14.24 9.20
N PHE A 20 -2.06 13.76 8.98
CA PHE A 20 -1.66 12.41 9.37
C PHE A 20 -1.81 12.18 10.87
N GLU A 21 -1.31 13.10 11.70
CA GLU A 21 -1.38 12.99 13.16
C GLU A 21 -2.83 12.95 13.66
N ALA A 22 -3.67 13.84 13.12
CA ALA A 22 -5.08 13.89 13.48
C ALA A 22 -5.81 12.60 13.06
N LEU A 23 -5.57 12.12 11.84
CA LEU A 23 -6.17 10.88 11.35
C LEU A 23 -5.71 9.67 12.17
N GLU A 24 -4.41 9.55 12.46
CA GLU A 24 -3.85 8.43 13.24
C GLU A 24 -4.26 8.47 14.72
N SER A 25 -4.66 9.63 15.23
CA SER A 25 -5.26 9.74 16.57
C SER A 25 -6.67 9.15 16.66
N LEU A 26 -7.34 8.94 15.52
CA LEU A 26 -8.70 8.41 15.48
C LEU A 26 -8.69 6.90 15.79
N PRO A 27 -9.67 6.40 16.58
CA PRO A 27 -9.77 4.98 16.89
C PRO A 27 -9.80 4.10 15.63
N ALA A 28 -8.95 3.07 15.60
CA ALA A 28 -8.79 2.11 14.50
C ALA A 28 -8.23 2.69 13.18
N VAL A 29 -7.73 3.92 13.17
CA VAL A 29 -7.04 4.51 12.01
C VAL A 29 -5.53 4.38 12.20
N GLY A 30 -4.93 3.36 11.61
CA GLY A 30 -3.47 3.23 11.54
C GLY A 30 -2.86 3.99 10.36
N HIS A 31 -1.52 4.03 10.30
CA HIS A 31 -0.75 4.74 9.28
C HIS A 31 -1.17 4.46 7.83
N LYS A 32 -1.48 3.20 7.50
CA LYS A 32 -1.96 2.82 6.17
C LYS A 32 -3.31 3.47 5.86
N THR A 33 -4.25 3.44 6.81
CA THR A 33 -5.60 4.01 6.62
C THR A 33 -5.51 5.52 6.48
N ALA A 34 -4.74 6.19 7.33
CA ALA A 34 -4.47 7.62 7.22
C ALA A 34 -3.85 7.98 5.87
N SER A 35 -2.83 7.23 5.43
CA SER A 35 -2.19 7.41 4.11
C SER A 35 -3.17 7.27 2.95
N VAL A 36 -4.11 6.31 2.99
CA VAL A 36 -5.14 6.16 1.95
C VAL A 36 -6.08 7.37 1.93
N VAL A 37 -6.53 7.84 3.09
CA VAL A 37 -7.40 9.02 3.18
C VAL A 37 -6.68 10.26 2.64
N MET A 38 -5.45 10.51 3.07
CA MET A 38 -4.62 11.62 2.60
C MET A 38 -4.41 11.59 1.08
N SER A 39 -4.15 10.41 0.53
CA SER A 39 -3.98 10.18 -0.90
C SER A 39 -5.26 10.38 -1.71
N GLN A 40 -6.32 9.67 -1.36
CA GLN A 40 -7.50 9.54 -2.20
C GLN A 40 -8.51 10.68 -1.98
N ALA A 41 -8.70 11.14 -0.75
CA ALA A 41 -9.66 12.19 -0.44
C ALA A 41 -9.04 13.59 -0.57
N PHE A 42 -7.77 13.75 -0.20
CA PHE A 42 -7.12 15.07 -0.10
C PHE A 42 -6.04 15.35 -1.14
N GLY A 43 -5.74 14.38 -2.02
CA GLY A 43 -4.76 14.52 -3.09
C GLY A 43 -3.31 14.69 -2.59
N VAL A 44 -3.03 14.34 -1.34
CA VAL A 44 -1.69 14.43 -0.77
C VAL A 44 -0.88 13.22 -1.23
N ASP A 45 0.30 13.45 -1.81
CA ASP A 45 1.18 12.38 -2.26
C ASP A 45 1.56 11.46 -1.09
N ALA A 46 1.01 10.25 -1.12
CA ALA A 46 1.33 9.19 -0.17
C ALA A 46 1.44 7.87 -0.92
N PHE A 47 2.21 6.92 -0.38
CA PHE A 47 2.33 5.57 -0.93
C PHE A 47 1.91 4.55 0.12
N PRO A 48 0.60 4.38 0.38
CA PRO A 48 0.15 3.44 1.39
C PRO A 48 0.58 2.02 0.99
N VAL A 49 1.20 1.28 1.91
CA VAL A 49 1.59 -0.11 1.67
C VAL A 49 0.62 -1.05 2.38
N ASP A 50 -0.07 -1.89 1.61
CA ASP A 50 -0.91 -2.96 2.14
C ASP A 50 -0.26 -4.34 1.94
N THR A 51 -1.00 -5.41 2.24
CA THR A 51 -0.50 -6.78 2.11
C THR A 51 -0.24 -7.20 0.65
N HIS A 52 -0.92 -6.60 -0.33
CA HIS A 52 -0.64 -6.84 -1.75
C HIS A 52 0.67 -6.19 -2.14
N ILE A 53 0.80 -4.88 -1.90
CA ILE A 53 1.99 -4.11 -2.25
C ILE A 53 3.21 -4.68 -1.54
N HIS A 54 3.12 -4.97 -0.25
CA HIS A 54 4.22 -5.56 0.51
C HIS A 54 4.73 -6.87 -0.09
N ARG A 55 3.80 -7.78 -0.40
CA ARG A 55 4.13 -9.06 -1.05
C ARG A 55 4.74 -8.86 -2.43
N LEU A 56 4.18 -7.96 -3.24
CA LEU A 56 4.63 -7.75 -4.62
C LEU A 56 5.97 -7.06 -4.70
N MET A 57 6.21 -6.03 -3.89
CA MET A 57 7.51 -5.38 -3.81
C MET A 57 8.61 -6.38 -3.41
N TYR A 58 8.32 -7.32 -2.52
CA TYR A 58 9.23 -8.42 -2.20
C TYR A 58 9.42 -9.40 -3.37
N ARG A 59 8.32 -9.87 -3.98
CA ARG A 59 8.33 -10.79 -5.13
C ARG A 59 9.11 -10.22 -6.32
N TRP A 60 8.94 -8.94 -6.62
CA TRP A 60 9.60 -8.24 -7.71
C TRP A 60 11.04 -7.82 -7.37
N GLY A 61 11.55 -8.17 -6.18
CA GLY A 61 12.91 -7.82 -5.78
C GLY A 61 13.13 -6.31 -5.52
N LEU A 62 12.07 -5.53 -5.42
CA LEU A 62 12.11 -4.08 -5.18
C LEU A 62 12.26 -3.72 -3.70
N SER A 63 11.91 -4.64 -2.79
CA SER A 63 12.19 -4.52 -1.37
C SER A 63 12.67 -5.84 -0.77
N ASN A 64 13.30 -5.77 0.41
CA ASN A 64 13.71 -6.94 1.17
C ASN A 64 12.56 -7.54 2.01
N GLY A 65 11.41 -6.87 2.11
CA GLY A 65 10.23 -7.38 2.81
C GLY A 65 10.38 -7.48 4.33
N LYS A 66 11.38 -6.84 4.94
CA LYS A 66 11.61 -6.89 6.40
C LYS A 66 10.47 -6.27 7.21
N SER A 67 9.88 -5.19 6.70
CA SER A 67 8.73 -4.53 7.32
C SER A 67 7.93 -3.73 6.29
N VAL A 68 6.69 -3.40 6.64
CA VAL A 68 5.83 -2.51 5.83
C VAL A 68 6.49 -1.14 5.69
N LYS A 69 7.00 -0.57 6.78
CA LYS A 69 7.74 0.70 6.79
C LYS A 69 8.90 0.68 5.80
N LYS A 70 9.73 -0.38 5.84
CA LYS A 70 10.86 -0.51 4.92
C LYS A 70 10.40 -0.60 3.45
N THR A 71 9.31 -1.30 3.20
CA THR A 71 8.75 -1.41 1.85
C THR A 71 8.25 -0.05 1.34
N GLU A 72 7.63 0.74 2.21
CA GLU A 72 7.17 2.08 1.87
C GLU A 72 8.34 3.01 1.56
N GLU A 73 9.40 2.98 2.38
CA GLU A 73 10.64 3.72 2.11
C GLU A 73 11.25 3.31 0.76
N ASP A 74 11.31 2.01 0.46
CA ASP A 74 11.83 1.51 -0.81
C ASP A 74 10.95 1.94 -1.99
N ALA A 75 9.62 1.90 -1.86
CA ALA A 75 8.69 2.35 -2.88
C ALA A 75 8.84 3.86 -3.17
N LYS A 76 8.88 4.69 -2.13
CA LYS A 76 9.06 6.14 -2.25
C LYS A 76 10.41 6.51 -2.87
N ARG A 77 11.45 5.70 -2.62
CA ARG A 77 12.78 5.87 -3.24
C ARG A 77 12.80 5.45 -4.72
N LEU A 78 12.05 4.41 -5.09
CA LEU A 78 12.08 3.84 -6.44
C LEU A 78 11.14 4.53 -7.42
N PHE A 79 9.99 5.04 -6.95
CA PHE A 79 8.95 5.58 -7.81
C PHE A 79 8.87 7.11 -7.71
N PRO A 80 8.70 7.82 -8.85
CA PRO A 80 8.42 9.25 -8.86
C PRO A 80 7.20 9.62 -8.01
N LYS A 81 7.30 10.71 -7.24
CA LYS A 81 6.29 11.13 -6.27
C LYS A 81 4.89 11.33 -6.87
N ASN A 82 4.83 11.95 -8.05
CA ASN A 82 3.60 12.17 -8.80
C ASN A 82 2.88 10.88 -9.25
N LEU A 83 3.55 9.72 -9.19
CA LEU A 83 2.97 8.42 -9.54
C LEU A 83 2.50 7.62 -8.34
N TRP A 84 2.78 8.04 -7.11
CA TRP A 84 2.55 7.23 -5.92
C TRP A 84 1.09 6.77 -5.77
N ASN A 85 0.15 7.70 -5.86
CA ASN A 85 -1.28 7.42 -5.74
C ASN A 85 -1.77 6.46 -6.85
N LYS A 86 -1.29 6.67 -8.07
CA LYS A 86 -1.63 5.84 -9.23
C LYS A 86 -1.07 4.42 -9.09
N LEU A 87 0.20 4.31 -8.71
CA LEU A 87 0.89 3.03 -8.53
C LEU A 87 0.30 2.22 -7.37
N HIS A 88 -0.09 2.88 -6.26
CA HIS A 88 -0.77 2.23 -5.15
C HIS A 88 -1.97 1.39 -5.64
N ILE A 89 -2.87 1.99 -6.42
CA ILE A 89 -4.05 1.31 -6.96
C ILE A 89 -3.67 0.26 -8.01
N GLN A 90 -2.75 0.59 -8.92
CA GLN A 90 -2.34 -0.33 -9.99
C GLN A 90 -1.70 -1.62 -9.45
N ILE A 91 -0.84 -1.50 -8.45
CA ILE A 91 -0.17 -2.65 -7.83
C ILE A 91 -1.19 -3.53 -7.09
N ILE A 92 -2.17 -2.94 -6.40
CA ILE A 92 -3.25 -3.70 -5.74
C ILE A 92 -4.07 -4.48 -6.77
N LEU A 93 -4.51 -3.82 -7.85
CA LEU A 93 -5.29 -4.45 -8.91
C LEU A 93 -4.51 -5.59 -9.58
N TYR A 94 -3.23 -5.37 -9.86
CA TYR A 94 -2.34 -6.40 -10.40
C TYR A 94 -2.20 -7.58 -9.42
N GLY A 95 -1.98 -7.29 -8.14
CA GLY A 95 -1.83 -8.31 -7.10
C GLY A 95 -3.08 -9.13 -6.84
N ARG A 96 -4.27 -8.60 -7.14
CA ARG A 96 -5.52 -9.36 -7.09
C ARG A 96 -5.70 -10.24 -8.31
N LYS A 97 -5.40 -9.72 -9.50
CA LYS A 97 -5.67 -10.42 -10.77
C LYS A 97 -4.61 -11.46 -11.14
N PHE A 98 -3.33 -11.10 -11.05
CA PHE A 98 -2.23 -11.89 -11.62
C PHE A 98 -1.31 -12.51 -10.58
N SER A 99 -1.25 -11.93 -9.37
CA SER A 99 -0.32 -12.36 -8.33
C SER A 99 -0.98 -12.54 -6.97
N PRO A 100 -2.04 -13.37 -6.87
CA PRO A 100 -2.74 -13.59 -5.61
C PRO A 100 -1.84 -14.24 -4.55
N ALA A 101 -2.26 -14.17 -3.30
CA ALA A 101 -1.53 -14.78 -2.19
C ALA A 101 -1.63 -16.31 -2.21
N ARG A 102 -2.81 -16.84 -2.58
CA ARG A 102 -3.11 -18.27 -2.72
C ARG A 102 -3.45 -18.57 -4.18
N GLY A 103 -3.15 -19.79 -4.65
CA GLY A 103 -3.42 -20.18 -6.04
C GLY A 103 -2.63 -19.38 -7.08
N TRP A 104 -1.46 -18.87 -6.70
CA TRP A 104 -0.66 -18.03 -7.60
C TRP A 104 -0.08 -18.85 -8.76
N LYS A 105 -0.50 -18.50 -9.97
CA LYS A 105 0.02 -19.08 -11.21
C LYS A 105 1.11 -18.18 -11.76
N ILE A 106 2.38 -18.55 -11.55
CA ILE A 106 3.53 -17.73 -11.96
C ILE A 106 3.53 -17.39 -13.46
N LYS A 107 2.97 -18.27 -14.30
CA LYS A 107 2.82 -18.07 -15.75
C LYS A 107 1.96 -16.85 -16.12
N GLU A 108 1.03 -16.45 -15.24
CA GLU A 108 0.14 -15.31 -15.44
C GLU A 108 0.72 -14.01 -14.85
N ASP A 109 1.78 -14.10 -14.03
CA ASP A 109 2.44 -12.96 -13.40
C ASP A 109 3.64 -12.47 -14.24
N ILE A 110 3.32 -11.68 -15.27
CA ILE A 110 4.29 -11.17 -16.26
C ILE A 110 5.42 -10.37 -15.59
N ILE A 111 5.11 -9.55 -14.57
CA ILE A 111 6.12 -8.76 -13.86
C ILE A 111 7.07 -9.69 -13.09
N MET A 112 6.53 -10.73 -12.41
CA MET A 112 7.37 -11.73 -11.74
C MET A 112 8.29 -12.44 -12.73
N LEU A 113 7.80 -12.84 -13.90
CA LEU A 113 8.62 -13.51 -14.90
C LEU A 113 9.73 -12.60 -15.44
N LYS A 114 9.47 -11.30 -15.56
CA LYS A 114 10.41 -10.34 -16.17
C LYS A 114 11.48 -9.83 -15.19
N ILE A 115 11.08 -9.47 -13.97
CA ILE A 115 11.96 -8.80 -13.00
C ILE A 115 11.93 -9.45 -11.60
N GLY A 116 11.21 -10.54 -11.44
CA GLY A 116 11.01 -11.19 -10.15
C GLY A 116 12.28 -11.73 -9.50
N ARG A 117 12.18 -11.94 -8.19
CA ARG A 117 13.24 -12.54 -7.38
C ARG A 117 13.58 -13.93 -7.92
N LYS A 118 14.82 -14.10 -8.42
CA LYS A 118 15.31 -15.37 -8.99
C LYS A 118 15.15 -16.55 -8.05
N SER A 119 15.33 -16.35 -6.74
CA SER A 119 15.16 -17.39 -5.72
C SER A 119 13.73 -17.90 -5.58
N ILE A 120 12.72 -17.09 -5.92
CA ILE A 120 11.31 -17.50 -5.93
C ILE A 120 11.01 -18.22 -7.24
N ILE A 121 11.46 -17.67 -8.38
CA ILE A 121 11.25 -18.28 -9.71
C ILE A 121 11.81 -19.72 -9.73
N LYS A 122 13.04 -19.91 -9.24
CA LYS A 122 13.69 -21.24 -9.13
C LYS A 122 12.97 -22.25 -8.24
N LYS A 123 12.07 -21.82 -7.35
CA LYS A 123 11.28 -22.72 -6.49
C LYS A 123 9.93 -23.09 -7.11
N MET A 124 9.50 -22.37 -8.14
CA MET A 124 8.16 -22.52 -8.74
C MET A 124 8.21 -23.06 -10.18
N ILE A 125 9.41 -23.14 -10.76
CA ILE A 125 9.75 -23.87 -11.99
C ILE A 125 10.54 -25.10 -11.54
#